data_AF-A0A2V5TUX6-F1
#
_entry.id   AF-A0A2V5TUX6-F1
#
_cell.length_a   1.000
_cell.length_b   1.000
_cell.length_c   1.000
_cell.angle_alpha   90.00
_cell.angle_beta   90.00
_cell.angle_gamma   90.00
#
_symmetry.space_group_name_H-M   'P 1'
#
loop_
_entity.id
_entity.type
_entity.pdbx_description
1 polymer ?
#
loop_
_entity_poly.entity_id
_entity_poly.type
_entity_poly.pdbx_seq_one_letter_code
_entity_poly.pdbx_strand_id
1 'polypeptide(L)'
;NATNNNFGRFPPAVTNHFHPMKGPMVTQTLQDIIGHEPFHWRGDRDGLEQFNITLTNLQGAASALTTNEMRELKDFLASITFPPNPYRQFNNSLSTNVPLPGHFALGRGARAAGQPLPNGNAQAGLNRFRLAGDDGCTHCHTLPSGVGADLTWTGTQWRQFPIGANGQHHAAFIVLQRSSRLPFKISQLRNLYDKVGLDLFHVSGQTGFGFFHDGSVDSLTRFIQDSFDFRDDQATADMVAFLVSFTGSDLPPGSFTDPDRPPGLAGKDAPAAVGKQITIVHPVPVQLIADMINLATSLTGRVDLVVRGAKEGVQRGWVFDRATSRFQSDRNGEMILPNDLRALASATNSLTYTVVPRDSGLRLGVDRDDDGYFDRTEIEFGSDPTDPLSLATNTPPVLAAIADQTVSAGTLITLAVSATDTDVPRQILAYSLDPPVPSGAEINPTNGVFTWKPTQAQALNSYFFTVRATDNGKPQRSATKSFIVTVGQHPLAPQIGTVSVSADKFTVGWNAIVGRIYRLQFKDSLNDPDWTDLDSDITADSAVLSKADTMTAARRERYYRVLLIE
;
A
#
# COMPACT_ATOMS: atom_id res chain seq x y z
N ASN A 1 34.26 -16.43 15.25
CA ASN A 1 34.27 -16.26 13.79
C ASN A 1 34.33 -17.59 13.07
N ALA A 2 33.19 -18.27 12.93
CA ALA A 2 33.06 -19.38 11.99
C ALA A 2 33.16 -18.89 10.52
N THR A 3 32.83 -17.62 10.28
CA THR A 3 32.84 -16.91 9.00
C THR A 3 34.15 -17.03 8.23
N ASN A 4 35.28 -16.72 8.85
CA ASN A 4 36.58 -16.60 8.16
C ASN A 4 37.25 -17.94 7.79
N ASN A 5 36.61 -19.07 8.09
CA ASN A 5 37.20 -20.40 7.94
C ASN A 5 36.32 -21.38 7.15
N ASN A 6 35.19 -20.93 6.58
CA ASN A 6 34.41 -21.85 5.74
C ASN A 6 35.08 -22.01 4.37
N PHE A 7 35.81 -23.10 4.17
CA PHE A 7 36.37 -23.48 2.87
C PHE A 7 35.57 -24.58 2.18
N GLY A 8 34.33 -24.86 2.63
CA GLY A 8 33.48 -25.91 2.07
C GLY A 8 34.13 -27.29 2.15
N ARG A 9 34.53 -27.84 1.00
CA ARG A 9 35.30 -29.10 0.88
C ARG A 9 36.81 -28.86 0.64
N PHE A 10 37.25 -27.62 0.50
CA PHE A 10 38.66 -27.28 0.27
C PHE A 10 39.48 -27.32 1.55
N PRO A 11 40.77 -27.65 1.48
CA PRO A 11 41.67 -27.51 2.62
C PRO A 11 41.70 -26.04 3.09
N PRO A 12 41.46 -25.76 4.38
CA PRO A 12 41.59 -24.41 4.89
C PRO A 12 43.05 -23.96 4.80
N ALA A 13 43.31 -22.79 4.20
CA ALA A 13 44.58 -22.11 4.42
C ALA A 13 44.41 -21.04 5.50
N VAL A 14 45.21 -21.16 6.55
CA VAL A 14 45.35 -20.16 7.61
C VAL A 14 45.91 -18.87 7.02
N THR A 15 45.09 -17.83 6.90
CA THR A 15 45.57 -16.45 6.73
C THR A 15 44.65 -15.48 7.45
N ASN A 16 44.70 -15.51 8.77
CA ASN A 16 43.92 -14.60 9.63
C ASN A 16 44.49 -13.17 9.60
N HIS A 17 45.51 -12.91 8.79
CA HIS A 17 46.07 -11.59 8.56
C HIS A 17 45.48 -11.01 7.28
N PHE A 18 44.31 -10.39 7.40
CA PHE A 18 43.86 -9.48 6.36
C PHE A 18 44.89 -8.37 6.24
N HIS A 19 45.67 -8.40 5.16
CA HIS A 19 46.58 -7.31 4.86
C HIS A 19 45.77 -6.00 4.75
N PRO A 20 46.17 -4.92 5.45
CA PRO A 20 45.36 -3.70 5.53
C PRO A 20 45.19 -3.01 4.17
N MET A 21 46.14 -3.19 3.24
CA MET A 21 45.97 -2.77 1.84
C MET A 21 45.41 -3.91 1.01
N LYS A 22 44.20 -3.74 0.48
CA LYS A 22 43.50 -4.74 -0.36
C LYS A 22 43.74 -4.55 -1.86
N GLY A 23 44.25 -3.39 -2.28
CA GLY A 23 44.30 -3.01 -3.70
C GLY A 23 42.90 -2.67 -4.26
N PRO A 24 42.82 -2.19 -5.51
CA PRO A 24 41.53 -1.96 -6.15
C PRO A 24 40.82 -3.29 -6.39
N MET A 25 39.51 -3.33 -6.12
CA MET A 25 38.64 -4.47 -6.37
C MET A 25 37.35 -3.98 -7.04
N VAL A 26 36.78 -4.81 -7.91
CA VAL A 26 35.50 -4.54 -8.56
C VAL A 26 34.40 -4.51 -7.50
N THR A 27 33.48 -3.55 -7.59
CA THR A 27 32.33 -3.50 -6.68
C THR A 27 31.42 -4.73 -6.90
N GLN A 28 31.01 -5.37 -5.81
CA GLN A 28 30.00 -6.43 -5.86
C GLN A 28 28.59 -5.81 -5.82
N THR A 29 27.64 -6.43 -6.51
CA THR A 29 26.25 -5.95 -6.56
C THR A 29 25.56 -6.05 -5.20
N LEU A 30 24.63 -5.12 -4.94
CA LEU A 30 23.71 -5.16 -3.81
C LEU A 30 22.42 -5.95 -4.12
N GLN A 31 22.20 -6.33 -5.38
CA GLN A 31 21.04 -7.14 -5.76
C GLN A 31 21.15 -8.53 -5.15
N ASP A 32 20.07 -9.01 -4.52
CA ASP A 32 20.03 -10.31 -3.86
C ASP A 32 21.20 -10.52 -2.87
N ILE A 33 21.68 -9.46 -2.21
CA ILE A 33 22.89 -9.56 -1.36
C ILE A 33 22.62 -10.21 0.01
N ILE A 34 21.41 -10.05 0.54
CA ILE A 34 21.00 -10.59 1.85
C ILE A 34 21.02 -12.12 1.81
N GLY A 35 21.63 -12.75 2.81
CA GLY A 35 21.77 -14.21 2.87
C GLY A 35 22.98 -14.75 2.08
N HIS A 36 23.75 -13.86 1.45
CA HIS A 36 24.99 -14.21 0.74
C HIS A 36 26.23 -13.72 1.48
N GLU A 37 26.18 -13.58 2.80
CA GLU A 37 27.34 -13.24 3.64
C GLU A 37 28.43 -14.33 3.57
N PRO A 38 29.71 -13.99 3.87
CA PRO A 38 30.21 -12.67 4.25
C PRO A 38 30.40 -11.73 3.04
N PHE A 39 30.58 -10.45 3.30
CA PHE A 39 30.69 -9.40 2.29
C PHE A 39 32.14 -8.95 2.04
N HIS A 40 32.33 -8.26 0.92
CA HIS A 40 33.61 -8.06 0.22
C HIS A 40 34.21 -9.35 -0.39
N TRP A 41 35.10 -9.16 -1.36
CA TRP A 41 35.84 -10.25 -2.01
C TRP A 41 36.68 -11.08 -1.05
N ARG A 42 37.17 -10.46 0.02
CA ARG A 42 37.96 -11.10 1.06
C ARG A 42 37.11 -11.61 2.22
N GLY A 43 35.79 -11.39 2.18
CA GLY A 43 34.85 -11.80 3.22
C GLY A 43 35.17 -11.24 4.60
N ASP A 44 35.76 -10.05 4.69
CA ASP A 44 36.15 -9.42 5.95
C ASP A 44 35.00 -8.67 6.64
N ARG A 45 33.78 -8.83 6.13
CA ARG A 45 32.56 -8.27 6.70
C ARG A 45 31.54 -9.35 6.93
N ASP A 46 31.25 -9.67 8.19
CA ASP A 46 30.35 -10.78 8.52
C ASP A 46 28.90 -10.50 8.12
N GLY A 47 28.51 -9.22 8.02
CA GLY A 47 27.17 -8.78 7.66
C GLY A 47 27.12 -7.28 7.38
N LEU A 48 25.95 -6.79 6.94
CA LEU A 48 25.76 -5.39 6.57
C LEU A 48 25.94 -4.42 7.75
N GLU A 49 25.72 -4.88 8.97
CA GLU A 49 25.86 -4.05 10.17
C GLU A 49 27.29 -3.52 10.36
N GLN A 50 28.30 -4.27 9.86
CA GLN A 50 29.70 -3.84 9.92
C GLN A 50 30.05 -2.71 8.93
N PHE A 51 29.10 -2.33 8.06
CA PHE A 51 29.23 -1.17 7.18
C PHE A 51 28.61 0.09 7.77
N ASN A 52 27.87 0.03 8.87
CA ASN A 52 27.15 1.20 9.39
C ASN A 52 28.06 2.43 9.62
N ILE A 53 29.30 2.20 10.06
CA ILE A 53 30.30 3.27 10.26
C ILE A 53 30.70 4.00 8.96
N THR A 54 30.51 3.39 7.78
CA THR A 54 30.83 4.05 6.50
C THR A 54 29.78 5.09 6.12
N LEU A 55 28.56 5.00 6.64
CA LEU A 55 27.52 5.98 6.37
C LEU A 55 27.89 7.35 6.94
N THR A 56 28.47 7.39 8.14
CA THR A 56 29.00 8.64 8.71
C THR A 56 30.32 9.04 8.07
N ASN A 57 31.26 8.10 7.95
CA ASN A 57 32.65 8.43 7.61
C ASN A 57 32.89 8.67 6.11
N LEU A 58 32.08 8.08 5.23
CA LEU A 58 32.22 8.18 3.77
C LEU A 58 31.01 8.85 3.12
N GLN A 59 29.80 8.51 3.55
CA GLN A 59 28.57 9.04 2.94
C GLN A 59 28.05 10.32 3.61
N GLY A 60 28.70 10.81 4.67
CA GLY A 60 28.38 12.08 5.31
C GLY A 60 27.07 12.10 6.11
N ALA A 61 26.53 10.95 6.52
CA ALA A 61 25.40 10.89 7.43
C ALA A 61 25.77 11.52 8.79
N ALA A 62 24.84 12.25 9.40
CA ALA A 62 25.06 12.92 10.69
C ALA A 62 25.28 11.92 11.85
N SER A 63 24.65 10.74 11.77
CA SER A 63 24.78 9.66 12.72
C SER A 63 24.72 8.31 12.01
N ALA A 64 25.23 7.27 12.67
CA ALA A 64 25.05 5.90 12.23
C ALA A 64 23.57 5.50 12.34
N LEU A 65 23.15 4.53 11.52
CA LEU A 65 21.80 3.98 11.58
C LEU A 65 21.59 3.23 12.90
N THR A 66 20.39 3.35 13.47
CA THR A 66 19.91 2.53 14.57
C THR A 66 19.69 1.08 14.13
N THR A 67 19.48 0.17 15.09
CA THR A 67 19.16 -1.23 14.79
C THR A 67 17.89 -1.38 13.93
N ASN A 68 16.89 -0.53 14.14
CA ASN A 68 15.65 -0.58 13.37
C ASN A 68 15.88 -0.09 11.93
N GLU A 69 16.57 1.03 11.75
CA GLU A 69 16.90 1.54 10.40
C GLU A 69 17.82 0.59 9.63
N MET A 70 18.76 -0.08 10.31
CA MET A 70 19.57 -1.14 9.70
C MET A 70 18.72 -2.34 9.24
N ARG A 71 17.68 -2.70 9.99
CA ARG A 71 16.73 -3.74 9.58
C ARG A 71 15.91 -3.28 8.37
N GLU A 72 15.41 -2.06 8.37
CA GLU A 72 14.68 -1.49 7.22
C GLU A 72 15.55 -1.48 5.95
N LEU A 73 16.84 -1.11 6.06
CA LEU A 73 17.78 -1.19 4.95
C LEU A 73 17.94 -2.64 4.45
N LYS A 74 18.02 -3.62 5.35
CA LYS A 74 18.09 -5.04 4.97
C LYS A 74 16.81 -5.52 4.31
N ASP A 75 15.65 -5.12 4.81
CA ASP A 75 14.35 -5.48 4.22
C ASP A 75 14.21 -4.89 2.81
N PHE A 76 14.62 -3.62 2.64
CA PHE A 76 14.71 -3.01 1.32
C PHE A 76 15.65 -3.79 0.38
N LEU A 77 16.89 -4.06 0.80
CA LEU A 77 17.85 -4.81 -0.02
C LEU A 77 17.37 -6.24 -0.31
N ALA A 78 16.64 -6.87 0.61
CA ALA A 78 16.04 -8.20 0.42
C ALA A 78 14.94 -8.21 -0.65
N SER A 79 14.33 -7.05 -0.96
CA SER A 79 13.35 -6.91 -2.05
C SER A 79 13.98 -6.81 -3.44
N ILE A 80 15.29 -6.50 -3.52
CA ILE A 80 15.98 -6.28 -4.80
C ILE A 80 16.38 -7.61 -5.44
N THR A 81 15.84 -7.88 -6.62
CA THR A 81 16.11 -9.10 -7.40
C THR A 81 16.96 -8.80 -8.63
N PHE A 82 17.60 -9.84 -9.20
CA PHE A 82 18.23 -9.70 -10.51
C PHE A 82 17.17 -9.51 -11.61
N PRO A 83 17.42 -8.64 -12.61
CA PRO A 83 16.50 -8.41 -13.70
C PRO A 83 16.37 -9.63 -14.64
N PRO A 84 15.34 -9.65 -15.51
CA PRO A 84 15.17 -10.68 -16.53
C PRO A 84 16.43 -10.84 -17.40
N ASN A 85 16.97 -12.05 -17.46
CA ASN A 85 18.18 -12.31 -18.23
C ASN A 85 17.87 -12.39 -19.74
N PRO A 86 18.52 -11.57 -20.59
CA PRO A 86 18.22 -11.48 -22.01
C PRO A 86 18.69 -12.70 -22.82
N TYR A 87 19.56 -13.54 -22.27
CA TYR A 87 20.08 -14.76 -22.89
C TYR A 87 19.26 -16.01 -22.52
N ARG A 88 18.17 -15.86 -21.77
CA ARG A 88 17.20 -16.93 -21.49
C ARG A 88 16.05 -16.88 -22.48
N GLN A 89 15.46 -18.03 -22.74
CA GLN A 89 14.25 -18.11 -23.56
C GLN A 89 13.07 -17.45 -22.83
N PHE A 90 11.99 -17.13 -23.56
CA PHE A 90 10.79 -16.53 -22.98
C PHE A 90 10.26 -17.32 -21.77
N ASN A 91 10.22 -18.65 -21.84
CA ASN A 91 9.83 -19.53 -20.72
C ASN A 91 10.90 -19.68 -19.63
N ASN A 92 11.89 -18.81 -19.61
CA ASN A 92 13.09 -18.84 -18.78
C ASN A 92 13.95 -20.11 -18.92
N SER A 93 13.81 -20.94 -19.96
CA SER A 93 14.71 -22.09 -20.17
C SER A 93 16.06 -21.66 -20.77
N LEU A 94 17.07 -22.54 -20.67
CA LEU A 94 18.38 -22.35 -21.31
C LEU A 94 18.29 -22.64 -22.82
N SER A 95 18.83 -21.73 -23.64
CA SER A 95 18.91 -21.92 -25.09
C SER A 95 20.04 -22.85 -25.49
N THR A 96 19.82 -23.67 -26.52
CA THR A 96 20.86 -24.50 -27.16
C THR A 96 21.62 -23.76 -28.25
N ASN A 97 21.24 -22.51 -28.55
CA ASN A 97 21.79 -21.72 -29.63
C ASN A 97 21.84 -20.24 -29.23
N VAL A 98 22.80 -19.87 -28.39
CA VAL A 98 23.02 -18.52 -27.87
C VAL A 98 24.04 -17.79 -28.75
N PRO A 99 23.67 -16.67 -29.40
CA PRO A 99 24.64 -15.80 -30.06
C PRO A 99 25.56 -15.12 -29.05
N LEU A 100 26.86 -15.07 -29.33
CA LEU A 100 27.89 -14.52 -28.45
C LEU A 100 28.64 -13.33 -29.08
N PRO A 101 27.94 -12.21 -29.37
CA PRO A 101 28.61 -11.03 -29.91
C PRO A 101 29.67 -10.51 -28.92
N GLY A 102 30.83 -10.10 -29.45
CA GLY A 102 31.94 -9.60 -28.62
C GLY A 102 32.77 -10.69 -27.94
N HIS A 103 32.49 -11.96 -28.20
CA HIS A 103 33.31 -13.08 -27.72
C HIS A 103 34.12 -13.67 -28.87
N PHE A 104 35.44 -13.58 -28.78
CA PHE A 104 36.38 -14.01 -29.81
C PHE A 104 37.29 -15.14 -29.31
N ALA A 105 37.63 -16.06 -30.20
CA ALA A 105 38.59 -17.12 -29.94
C ALA A 105 39.99 -16.54 -29.64
N LEU A 106 40.74 -17.18 -28.75
CA LEU A 106 42.12 -16.80 -28.43
C LEU A 106 43.19 -17.55 -29.25
N GLY A 107 42.78 -18.37 -30.23
CA GLY A 107 43.72 -19.18 -31.01
C GLY A 107 44.17 -20.47 -30.32
N ARG A 108 43.54 -20.86 -29.20
CA ARG A 108 43.85 -22.10 -28.45
C ARG A 108 43.15 -23.34 -29.01
N GLY A 109 42.06 -23.15 -29.75
CA GLY A 109 41.30 -24.21 -30.40
C GLY A 109 41.53 -24.28 -31.91
N ALA A 110 40.48 -24.64 -32.65
CA ALA A 110 40.53 -24.75 -34.10
C ALA A 110 40.43 -23.39 -34.81
N ARG A 111 39.85 -22.38 -34.15
CA ARG A 111 39.69 -21.02 -34.66
C ARG A 111 40.93 -20.19 -34.39
N ALA A 112 41.34 -19.41 -35.38
CA ALA A 112 42.40 -18.42 -35.22
C ALA A 112 42.01 -17.34 -34.19
N ALA A 113 43.01 -16.76 -33.52
CA ALA A 113 42.78 -15.67 -32.59
C ALA A 113 42.05 -14.49 -33.25
N GLY A 114 41.07 -13.91 -32.55
CA GLY A 114 40.25 -12.80 -33.04
C GLY A 114 39.05 -13.21 -33.90
N GLN A 115 38.90 -14.50 -34.26
CA GLN A 115 37.68 -14.98 -34.92
C GLN A 115 36.52 -15.05 -33.90
N PRO A 116 35.27 -14.70 -34.28
CA PRO A 116 34.12 -14.87 -33.40
C PRO A 116 33.96 -16.33 -32.95
N LEU A 117 33.59 -16.51 -31.68
CA LEU A 117 33.14 -17.81 -31.18
C LEU A 117 31.87 -18.25 -31.92
N PRO A 118 31.64 -19.58 -32.08
CA PRO A 118 30.35 -20.06 -32.56
C PRO A 118 29.24 -19.73 -31.56
N ASN A 119 27.99 -19.92 -31.97
CA ASN A 119 26.88 -19.89 -31.02
C ASN A 119 27.09 -20.99 -29.96
N GLY A 120 26.83 -20.66 -28.71
CA GLY A 120 26.98 -21.60 -27.60
C GLY A 120 25.68 -22.32 -27.25
N ASN A 121 25.79 -23.55 -26.78
CA ASN A 121 24.70 -24.32 -26.19
C ASN A 121 24.78 -24.21 -24.66
N ALA A 122 23.91 -23.37 -24.06
CA ALA A 122 23.92 -23.13 -22.63
C ALA A 122 23.52 -24.37 -21.80
N GLN A 123 22.78 -25.32 -22.38
CA GLN A 123 22.46 -26.59 -21.72
C GLN A 123 23.69 -27.51 -21.66
N ALA A 124 24.46 -27.57 -22.76
CA ALA A 124 25.75 -28.28 -22.77
C ALA A 124 26.75 -27.64 -21.80
N GLY A 125 26.78 -26.30 -21.74
CA GLY A 125 27.55 -25.55 -20.75
C GLY A 125 27.18 -25.90 -19.31
N LEU A 126 25.88 -25.93 -18.97
CA LEU A 126 25.40 -26.37 -17.65
C LEU A 126 25.84 -27.81 -17.32
N ASN A 127 25.73 -28.74 -18.27
CA ASN A 127 26.12 -30.12 -18.06
C ASN A 127 27.62 -30.24 -17.76
N ARG A 128 28.46 -29.49 -18.49
CA ARG A 128 29.90 -29.41 -18.22
C ARG A 128 30.20 -28.76 -16.87
N PHE A 129 29.50 -27.67 -16.55
CA PHE A 129 29.65 -26.96 -15.28
C PHE A 129 29.38 -27.87 -14.07
N ARG A 130 28.51 -28.88 -14.22
CA ARG A 130 28.11 -29.85 -13.19
C ARG A 130 28.88 -31.17 -13.21
N LEU A 131 29.96 -31.28 -13.99
CA LEU A 131 30.83 -32.46 -13.94
C LEU A 131 31.37 -32.67 -12.51
N ALA A 132 31.72 -33.92 -12.20
CA ALA A 132 32.34 -34.25 -10.92
C ALA A 132 33.84 -33.96 -10.96
N GLY A 133 34.46 -33.78 -9.78
CA GLY A 133 35.90 -33.54 -9.67
C GLY A 133 36.36 -32.21 -10.30
N ASP A 134 37.62 -32.19 -10.74
CA ASP A 134 38.33 -30.98 -11.19
C ASP A 134 37.79 -30.42 -12.51
N ASP A 135 37.07 -31.23 -13.29
CA ASP A 135 36.43 -30.80 -14.55
C ASP A 135 35.12 -30.01 -14.31
N GLY A 136 34.56 -30.12 -13.10
CA GLY A 136 33.34 -29.43 -12.70
C GLY A 136 33.61 -28.05 -12.12
N CYS A 137 32.60 -27.19 -12.12
CA CYS A 137 32.64 -25.88 -11.48
C CYS A 137 31.78 -25.82 -10.21
N THR A 138 30.80 -26.72 -10.07
CA THR A 138 29.83 -26.72 -8.94
C THR A 138 30.45 -27.00 -7.59
N HIS A 139 31.61 -27.65 -7.55
CA HIS A 139 32.32 -27.93 -6.31
C HIS A 139 32.77 -26.63 -5.61
N CYS A 140 33.04 -25.55 -6.38
CA CYS A 140 33.22 -24.19 -5.88
C CYS A 140 31.92 -23.38 -5.98
N HIS A 141 31.41 -23.23 -7.20
CA HIS A 141 30.31 -22.32 -7.54
C HIS A 141 28.98 -23.07 -7.51
N THR A 142 28.35 -23.09 -6.34
CA THR A 142 27.13 -23.89 -6.13
C THR A 142 25.93 -23.30 -6.86
N LEU A 143 24.98 -24.15 -7.26
CA LEU A 143 23.71 -23.72 -7.83
C LEU A 143 22.67 -23.61 -6.70
N PRO A 144 21.77 -22.62 -6.73
CA PRO A 144 21.46 -21.74 -7.86
C PRO A 144 22.32 -20.46 -7.98
N SER A 145 22.84 -19.89 -6.90
CA SER A 145 23.43 -18.53 -6.91
C SER A 145 24.78 -18.38 -7.63
N GLY A 146 25.52 -19.47 -7.77
CA GLY A 146 26.93 -19.48 -8.13
C GLY A 146 27.86 -19.12 -6.97
N VAL A 147 27.33 -18.75 -5.80
CA VAL A 147 28.13 -18.46 -4.60
C VAL A 147 28.66 -19.78 -4.03
N GLY A 148 29.75 -19.72 -3.24
CA GLY A 148 30.21 -20.88 -2.47
C GLY A 148 29.15 -21.39 -1.50
N ALA A 149 29.18 -22.70 -1.21
CA ALA A 149 28.28 -23.31 -0.23
C ALA A 149 28.42 -22.64 1.15
N ASP A 150 27.33 -22.47 1.89
CA ASP A 150 27.36 -22.13 3.33
C ASP A 150 27.34 -23.40 4.21
N LEU A 151 27.90 -24.48 3.67
CA LEU A 151 27.96 -25.81 4.29
C LEU A 151 29.39 -26.32 4.35
N THR A 152 29.66 -27.23 5.29
CA THR A 152 30.90 -28.01 5.38
C THR A 152 30.64 -29.46 5.01
N TRP A 153 31.59 -30.08 4.32
CA TRP A 153 31.56 -31.51 4.07
C TRP A 153 32.05 -32.28 5.31
N THR A 154 31.29 -33.25 5.81
CA THR A 154 31.68 -34.06 6.99
C THR A 154 32.42 -35.35 6.65
N GLY A 155 32.76 -35.57 5.37
CA GLY A 155 33.21 -36.87 4.87
C GLY A 155 32.08 -37.74 4.30
N THR A 156 30.83 -37.48 4.69
CA THR A 156 29.66 -38.28 4.29
C THR A 156 28.47 -37.45 3.80
N GLN A 157 28.33 -36.23 4.31
CA GLN A 157 27.25 -35.32 3.91
C GLN A 157 27.68 -33.86 4.09
N TRP A 158 27.00 -32.96 3.41
CA TRP A 158 27.05 -31.52 3.67
C TRP A 158 26.24 -31.20 4.92
N ARG A 159 26.81 -30.39 5.80
CA ARG A 159 26.12 -29.85 6.98
C ARG A 159 26.19 -28.34 6.98
N GLN A 160 25.06 -27.72 7.24
CA GLN A 160 24.93 -26.27 7.28
C GLN A 160 25.76 -25.69 8.43
N PHE A 161 26.42 -24.56 8.18
CA PHE A 161 27.00 -23.78 9.27
C PHE A 161 25.90 -23.09 10.09
N PRO A 162 26.09 -22.90 11.41
CA PRO A 162 25.18 -22.08 12.19
C PRO A 162 25.06 -20.68 11.59
N ILE A 163 23.84 -20.17 11.48
CA ILE A 163 23.59 -18.78 11.05
C ILE A 163 24.06 -17.82 12.15
N GLY A 164 24.65 -16.70 11.75
CA GLY A 164 25.11 -15.66 12.67
C GLY A 164 23.97 -14.93 13.38
N ALA A 165 24.30 -14.20 14.45
CA ALA A 165 23.32 -13.55 15.33
C ALA A 165 22.38 -12.54 14.61
N ASN A 166 22.82 -11.98 13.48
CA ASN A 166 22.02 -11.05 12.66
C ASN A 166 21.46 -11.71 11.38
N GLY A 167 21.36 -13.04 11.34
CA GLY A 167 20.89 -13.78 10.15
C GLY A 167 21.95 -13.98 9.07
N GLN A 168 23.22 -13.86 9.43
CA GLN A 168 24.34 -13.89 8.47
C GLN A 168 24.64 -15.33 8.03
N HIS A 169 24.74 -15.56 6.72
CA HIS A 169 25.28 -16.81 6.21
C HIS A 169 26.82 -16.80 6.18
N HIS A 170 27.41 -17.96 5.89
CA HIS A 170 28.86 -18.16 5.95
C HIS A 170 29.33 -18.81 4.66
N ALA A 171 29.11 -18.17 3.50
CA ALA A 171 29.49 -18.69 2.19
C ALA A 171 30.99 -19.05 2.10
N ALA A 172 31.28 -20.13 1.36
CA ALA A 172 32.62 -20.69 1.29
C ALA A 172 33.64 -19.79 0.57
N PHE A 173 34.89 -19.97 0.99
CA PHE A 173 36.09 -19.33 0.47
C PHE A 173 36.96 -20.33 -0.29
N ILE A 174 37.80 -19.78 -1.15
CA ILE A 174 38.91 -20.48 -1.79
C ILE A 174 40.21 -19.69 -1.63
N VAL A 175 41.32 -20.41 -1.60
CA VAL A 175 42.66 -19.83 -1.60
C VAL A 175 43.07 -19.60 -3.04
N LEU A 176 43.12 -18.34 -3.47
CA LEU A 176 43.54 -18.02 -4.82
C LEU A 176 45.07 -18.00 -4.91
N GLN A 177 45.64 -19.06 -5.49
CA GLN A 177 47.10 -19.15 -5.72
C GLN A 177 47.63 -17.95 -6.52
N ARG A 178 46.84 -17.46 -7.48
CA ARG A 178 47.16 -16.31 -8.35
C ARG A 178 47.04 -14.96 -7.63
N SER A 179 46.65 -14.93 -6.36
CA SER A 179 46.52 -13.71 -5.55
C SER A 179 47.18 -13.91 -4.19
N SER A 180 48.47 -14.28 -4.22
CA SER A 180 49.31 -14.44 -3.03
C SER A 180 48.80 -15.46 -2.01
N ARG A 181 48.04 -16.47 -2.47
CA ARG A 181 47.39 -17.49 -1.61
C ARG A 181 46.51 -16.87 -0.53
N LEU A 182 45.83 -15.79 -0.88
CA LEU A 182 44.88 -15.14 0.00
C LEU A 182 43.47 -15.75 -0.15
N PRO A 183 42.63 -15.72 0.90
CA PRO A 183 41.29 -16.25 0.87
C PRO A 183 40.37 -15.25 0.16
N PHE A 184 39.62 -15.76 -0.80
CA PHE A 184 38.59 -15.03 -1.50
C PHE A 184 37.28 -15.78 -1.39
N LYS A 185 36.21 -15.03 -1.15
CA LYS A 185 34.86 -15.55 -1.22
C LYS A 185 34.60 -16.04 -2.64
N ILE A 186 34.04 -17.24 -2.75
CA ILE A 186 33.59 -17.75 -4.04
C ILE A 186 32.37 -16.92 -4.46
N SER A 187 32.56 -16.09 -5.49
CA SER A 187 31.57 -15.09 -5.90
C SER A 187 30.41 -15.70 -6.68
N GLN A 188 29.26 -15.04 -6.61
CA GLN A 188 28.10 -15.36 -7.44
C GLN A 188 28.42 -15.31 -8.94
N LEU A 189 27.58 -15.97 -9.74
CA LEU A 189 27.68 -15.99 -11.20
C LEU A 189 26.46 -15.35 -11.90
N ARG A 190 25.54 -14.76 -11.14
CA ARG A 190 24.36 -14.07 -11.67
C ARG A 190 24.76 -12.75 -12.34
N ASN A 191 24.06 -12.40 -13.42
CA ASN A 191 24.24 -11.17 -14.20
C ASN A 191 25.67 -10.92 -14.74
N LEU A 192 26.44 -11.98 -15.02
CA LEU A 192 27.74 -11.81 -15.69
C LEU A 192 27.63 -11.16 -17.07
N TYR A 193 26.45 -11.25 -17.71
CA TYR A 193 26.18 -10.58 -18.98
C TYR A 193 26.22 -9.05 -18.88
N ASP A 194 26.01 -8.44 -17.72
CA ASP A 194 26.13 -6.99 -17.55
C ASP A 194 27.60 -6.51 -17.53
N LYS A 195 28.53 -7.46 -17.35
CA LYS A 195 29.97 -7.17 -17.28
C LYS A 195 30.68 -7.30 -18.64
N VAL A 196 30.04 -7.90 -19.64
CA VAL A 196 30.64 -8.12 -20.96
C VAL A 196 30.82 -6.81 -21.72
N GLY A 197 31.75 -6.80 -22.68
CA GLY A 197 32.01 -5.64 -23.56
C GLY A 197 33.44 -5.11 -23.47
N LEU A 198 34.18 -5.43 -22.39
CA LEU A 198 35.58 -5.04 -22.25
C LEU A 198 36.42 -5.91 -23.18
N ASP A 199 37.27 -5.29 -23.98
CA ASP A 199 38.22 -5.96 -24.86
C ASP A 199 39.54 -5.19 -24.82
N LEU A 200 40.59 -5.81 -24.28
CA LEU A 200 41.90 -5.17 -24.15
C LEU A 200 42.77 -5.31 -25.41
N PHE A 201 42.28 -5.99 -26.45
CA PHE A 201 43.04 -6.35 -27.64
C PHE A 201 42.43 -5.82 -28.94
N HIS A 202 41.20 -5.30 -28.90
CA HIS A 202 40.56 -4.63 -30.03
C HIS A 202 40.00 -3.25 -29.64
N VAL A 203 39.91 -2.35 -30.61
CA VAL A 203 39.43 -0.97 -30.41
C VAL A 203 37.90 -0.83 -30.29
N SER A 204 37.17 -1.93 -30.44
CA SER A 204 35.70 -1.97 -30.47
C SER A 204 35.04 -2.19 -29.11
N GLY A 205 35.79 -2.61 -28.08
CA GLY A 205 35.28 -2.86 -26.73
C GLY A 205 35.49 -1.66 -25.80
N GLN A 206 34.46 -0.84 -25.60
CA GLN A 206 34.52 0.35 -24.72
C GLN A 206 33.49 0.29 -23.58
N THR A 207 32.81 -0.84 -23.41
CA THR A 207 31.81 -1.06 -22.36
C THR A 207 32.27 -2.17 -21.41
N GLY A 208 31.59 -2.37 -20.28
CA GLY A 208 31.98 -3.39 -19.30
C GLY A 208 33.19 -3.02 -18.44
N PHE A 209 33.49 -3.87 -17.46
CA PHE A 209 34.51 -3.61 -16.41
C PHE A 209 35.29 -4.87 -16.02
N GLY A 210 35.28 -5.88 -16.89
CA GLY A 210 36.08 -7.10 -16.76
C GLY A 210 35.60 -8.10 -15.72
N PHE A 211 36.33 -9.20 -15.65
CA PHE A 211 36.15 -10.38 -14.81
C PHE A 211 37.34 -10.51 -13.85
N PHE A 212 37.21 -11.42 -12.89
CA PHE A 212 38.06 -11.52 -11.70
C PHE A 212 37.78 -10.43 -10.66
N HIS A 213 38.39 -10.55 -9.46
CA HIS A 213 38.09 -9.68 -8.32
C HIS A 213 38.58 -8.23 -8.52
N ASP A 214 39.58 -8.04 -9.37
CA ASP A 214 40.23 -6.77 -9.69
C ASP A 214 39.88 -6.26 -11.11
N GLY A 215 39.07 -7.00 -11.86
CA GLY A 215 38.64 -6.65 -13.22
C GLY A 215 39.73 -6.83 -14.28
N SER A 216 40.83 -7.51 -13.98
CA SER A 216 41.98 -7.61 -14.87
C SER A 216 41.76 -8.47 -16.12
N VAL A 217 40.66 -9.24 -16.18
CA VAL A 217 40.35 -10.15 -17.29
C VAL A 217 39.24 -9.55 -18.14
N ASP A 218 39.53 -9.25 -19.40
CA ASP A 218 38.62 -8.52 -20.29
C ASP A 218 37.31 -9.26 -20.60
N SER A 219 37.39 -10.56 -20.86
CA SER A 219 36.30 -11.35 -21.44
C SER A 219 36.11 -12.68 -20.71
N LEU A 220 34.87 -13.21 -20.75
CA LEU A 220 34.59 -14.57 -20.26
C LEU A 220 35.38 -15.62 -21.05
N THR A 221 35.61 -15.39 -22.35
CA THR A 221 36.40 -16.31 -23.18
C THR A 221 37.80 -16.47 -22.64
N ARG A 222 38.47 -15.34 -22.36
CA ARG A 222 39.80 -15.34 -21.75
C ARG A 222 39.80 -15.92 -20.35
N PHE A 223 38.82 -15.53 -19.53
CA PHE A 223 38.69 -16.06 -18.18
C PHE A 223 38.63 -17.59 -18.19
N ILE A 224 37.77 -18.17 -19.04
CA ILE A 224 37.57 -19.62 -19.15
C ILE A 224 38.81 -20.32 -19.70
N GLN A 225 39.38 -19.85 -20.81
CA GLN A 225 40.50 -20.53 -21.45
C GLN A 225 41.82 -20.38 -20.65
N ASP A 226 42.12 -19.20 -20.10
CA ASP A 226 43.39 -18.97 -19.38
C ASP A 226 43.34 -19.47 -17.92
N SER A 227 42.15 -19.55 -17.31
CA SER A 227 42.02 -20.03 -15.92
C SER A 227 41.76 -21.52 -15.80
N PHE A 228 41.08 -22.11 -16.79
CA PHE A 228 40.62 -23.51 -16.72
C PHE A 228 41.05 -24.37 -17.93
N ASP A 229 41.99 -23.87 -18.75
CA ASP A 229 42.61 -24.57 -19.90
C ASP A 229 41.61 -25.17 -20.91
N PHE A 230 40.51 -24.45 -21.18
CA PHE A 230 39.60 -24.82 -22.25
C PHE A 230 40.29 -24.64 -23.61
N ARG A 231 40.39 -25.72 -24.40
CA ARG A 231 41.04 -25.72 -25.72
C ARG A 231 40.11 -26.03 -26.89
N ASP A 232 38.83 -26.28 -26.62
CA ASP A 232 37.83 -26.45 -27.66
C ASP A 232 36.95 -25.19 -27.76
N ASP A 233 36.82 -24.66 -28.97
CA ASP A 233 36.10 -23.39 -29.19
C ASP A 233 34.60 -23.55 -28.94
N GLN A 234 34.01 -24.71 -29.26
CA GLN A 234 32.59 -24.96 -29.01
C GLN A 234 32.32 -25.14 -27.51
N ALA A 235 33.15 -25.90 -26.80
CA ALA A 235 33.05 -26.06 -25.35
C ALA A 235 33.24 -24.72 -24.61
N THR A 236 34.13 -23.86 -25.13
CA THR A 236 34.29 -22.50 -24.63
C THR A 236 33.00 -21.69 -24.87
N ALA A 237 32.45 -21.72 -26.08
CA ALA A 237 31.20 -21.04 -26.41
C ALA A 237 30.02 -21.54 -25.56
N ASP A 238 29.89 -22.85 -25.35
CA ASP A 238 28.85 -23.46 -24.52
C ASP A 238 28.95 -22.99 -23.06
N MET A 239 30.16 -22.94 -22.51
CA MET A 239 30.40 -22.44 -21.15
C MET A 239 30.09 -20.94 -21.04
N VAL A 240 30.56 -20.12 -21.99
CA VAL A 240 30.24 -18.69 -22.03
C VAL A 240 28.72 -18.48 -22.14
N ALA A 241 28.05 -19.22 -23.03
CA ALA A 241 26.59 -19.19 -23.18
C ALA A 241 25.86 -19.52 -21.88
N PHE A 242 26.31 -20.54 -21.15
CA PHE A 242 25.73 -20.85 -19.84
C PHE A 242 25.93 -19.71 -18.83
N LEU A 243 27.13 -19.13 -18.75
CA LEU A 243 27.44 -18.06 -17.79
C LEU A 243 26.68 -16.77 -18.08
N VAL A 244 26.50 -16.39 -19.35
CA VAL A 244 25.68 -15.21 -19.69
C VAL A 244 24.18 -15.48 -19.49
N SER A 245 23.73 -16.74 -19.61
CA SER A 245 22.36 -17.18 -19.33
C SER A 245 22.09 -17.50 -17.84
N PHE A 246 23.05 -17.25 -16.94
CA PHE A 246 22.94 -17.62 -15.52
C PHE A 246 21.96 -16.69 -14.78
N THR A 247 20.77 -17.20 -14.45
CA THR A 247 19.76 -16.47 -13.64
C THR A 247 19.72 -16.94 -12.19
N GLY A 248 20.10 -18.19 -11.93
CA GLY A 248 20.11 -18.77 -10.61
C GLY A 248 18.90 -19.64 -10.31
N SER A 249 17.73 -19.07 -10.00
CA SER A 249 16.64 -19.79 -9.30
C SER A 249 16.09 -21.03 -10.00
N ASP A 250 16.20 -21.13 -11.33
CA ASP A 250 15.72 -22.29 -12.11
C ASP A 250 16.83 -23.28 -12.47
N LEU A 251 18.05 -23.10 -11.94
CA LEU A 251 19.14 -24.05 -12.12
C LEU A 251 18.98 -25.23 -11.15
N PRO A 252 19.36 -26.45 -11.54
CA PRO A 252 19.04 -27.61 -10.73
C PRO A 252 19.83 -27.58 -9.40
N PRO A 253 19.19 -27.89 -8.27
CA PRO A 253 19.82 -27.78 -6.95
C PRO A 253 20.98 -28.77 -6.79
N GLY A 254 21.80 -28.51 -5.78
CA GLY A 254 22.80 -29.46 -5.27
C GLY A 254 22.18 -30.56 -4.41
N SER A 255 23.03 -31.43 -3.87
CA SER A 255 22.66 -32.57 -3.04
C SER A 255 23.49 -32.60 -1.76
N PHE A 256 22.83 -32.87 -0.63
CA PHE A 256 23.49 -33.01 0.67
C PHE A 256 24.42 -34.22 0.76
N THR A 257 24.30 -35.20 -0.15
CA THR A 257 25.12 -36.42 -0.15
C THR A 257 26.13 -36.48 -1.28
N ASP A 258 26.12 -35.49 -2.17
CA ASP A 258 27.06 -35.41 -3.30
C ASP A 258 28.20 -34.43 -2.98
N PRO A 259 29.45 -34.90 -2.81
CA PRO A 259 30.58 -34.04 -2.46
C PRO A 259 31.01 -33.09 -3.59
N ASP A 260 30.56 -33.28 -4.82
CA ASP A 260 30.90 -32.43 -5.98
C ASP A 260 29.78 -31.45 -6.36
N ARG A 261 28.60 -31.61 -5.77
CA ARG A 261 27.41 -30.79 -6.04
C ARG A 261 26.77 -30.33 -4.73
N PRO A 262 27.46 -29.53 -3.89
CA PRO A 262 26.89 -29.04 -2.65
C PRO A 262 25.57 -28.29 -2.90
N PRO A 263 24.60 -28.35 -1.98
CA PRO A 263 23.49 -27.40 -1.96
C PRO A 263 24.04 -25.97 -1.93
N GLY A 264 23.52 -25.11 -2.79
CA GLY A 264 23.91 -23.71 -2.83
C GLY A 264 22.92 -22.78 -2.15
N LEU A 265 23.39 -21.58 -1.84
CA LEU A 265 22.53 -20.49 -1.40
C LEU A 265 21.49 -20.17 -2.45
N ALA A 266 20.26 -19.92 -2.00
CA ALA A 266 19.14 -19.53 -2.86
C ALA A 266 19.48 -18.25 -3.65
N GLY A 267 18.89 -18.10 -4.83
CA GLY A 267 19.01 -16.87 -5.62
C GLY A 267 17.65 -16.19 -5.77
N LYS A 268 17.68 -14.89 -6.07
CA LYS A 268 16.50 -14.11 -6.46
C LYS A 268 16.72 -13.47 -7.83
N ASP A 269 15.93 -13.91 -8.80
CA ASP A 269 15.92 -13.36 -10.15
C ASP A 269 14.49 -13.26 -10.68
N ALA A 270 14.27 -12.31 -11.57
CA ALA A 270 13.05 -12.25 -12.36
C ALA A 270 13.17 -13.19 -13.58
N PRO A 271 12.13 -14.00 -13.88
CA PRO A 271 12.09 -14.77 -15.12
C PRO A 271 12.20 -13.89 -16.36
N ALA A 272 12.79 -14.42 -17.44
CA ALA A 272 13.02 -13.73 -18.72
C ALA A 272 11.76 -13.10 -19.36
N ALA A 273 10.58 -13.68 -19.10
CA ALA A 273 9.32 -13.15 -19.59
C ALA A 273 8.82 -11.90 -18.82
N VAL A 274 9.29 -11.65 -17.60
CA VAL A 274 8.81 -10.51 -16.80
C VAL A 274 9.08 -9.19 -17.54
N GLY A 275 8.06 -8.33 -17.58
CA GLY A 275 8.09 -7.06 -18.30
C GLY A 275 7.81 -7.19 -19.80
N LYS A 276 7.66 -8.40 -20.35
CA LYS A 276 7.21 -8.58 -21.74
C LYS A 276 5.74 -8.20 -21.86
N GLN A 277 5.46 -7.40 -22.89
CA GLN A 277 4.14 -6.85 -23.17
C GLN A 277 3.72 -7.10 -24.60
N ILE A 278 2.41 -7.24 -24.80
CA ILE A 278 1.79 -7.19 -26.12
C ILE A 278 0.45 -6.48 -26.05
N THR A 279 0.18 -5.60 -27.00
CA THR A 279 -1.09 -4.89 -27.14
C THR A 279 -1.80 -5.36 -28.39
N ILE A 280 -3.08 -5.71 -28.25
CA ILE A 280 -3.96 -6.06 -29.38
C ILE A 280 -5.11 -5.06 -29.47
N VAL A 281 -5.49 -4.73 -30.70
CA VAL A 281 -6.63 -3.85 -31.03
C VAL A 281 -7.68 -4.56 -31.91
N HIS A 282 -7.53 -5.88 -32.07
CA HIS A 282 -8.47 -6.74 -32.78
C HIS A 282 -8.55 -8.09 -32.06
N PRO A 283 -9.67 -8.82 -32.13
CA PRO A 283 -9.89 -10.07 -31.41
C PRO A 283 -9.23 -11.26 -32.12
N VAL A 284 -7.93 -11.15 -32.40
CA VAL A 284 -7.15 -12.16 -33.14
C VAL A 284 -6.35 -13.05 -32.18
N PRO A 285 -6.28 -14.37 -32.41
CA PRO A 285 -5.36 -15.23 -31.68
C PRO A 285 -3.91 -14.80 -31.91
N VAL A 286 -3.12 -14.71 -30.84
CA VAL A 286 -1.68 -14.40 -30.91
C VAL A 286 -0.89 -15.42 -30.11
N GLN A 287 0.12 -16.03 -30.74
CA GLN A 287 0.93 -17.09 -30.12
C GLN A 287 1.59 -16.62 -28.82
N LEU A 288 2.12 -15.38 -28.78
CA LEU A 288 2.73 -14.83 -27.57
C LEU A 288 1.74 -14.74 -26.39
N ILE A 289 0.47 -14.43 -26.65
CA ILE A 289 -0.56 -14.42 -25.58
C ILE A 289 -0.81 -15.85 -25.07
N ALA A 290 -0.85 -16.84 -25.97
CA ALA A 290 -0.95 -18.24 -25.56
C ALA A 290 0.25 -18.67 -24.71
N ASP A 291 1.47 -18.27 -25.10
CA ASP A 291 2.69 -18.56 -24.34
C ASP A 291 2.68 -17.86 -22.96
N MET A 292 2.20 -16.62 -22.88
CA MET A 292 2.02 -15.88 -21.62
C MET A 292 1.05 -16.60 -20.68
N ILE A 293 -0.10 -17.06 -21.19
CA ILE A 293 -1.09 -17.80 -20.40
C ILE A 293 -0.51 -19.14 -19.94
N ASN A 294 0.20 -19.86 -20.81
CA ASN A 294 0.85 -21.12 -20.46
C ASN A 294 1.87 -20.95 -19.32
N LEU A 295 2.65 -19.86 -19.33
CA LEU A 295 3.56 -19.54 -18.24
C LEU A 295 2.84 -19.22 -16.93
N ALA A 296 1.78 -18.41 -16.98
CA ALA A 296 0.99 -18.05 -15.79
C ALA A 296 0.18 -19.24 -15.23
N THR A 297 -0.15 -20.23 -16.05
CA THR A 297 -0.85 -21.45 -15.65
C THR A 297 0.06 -22.44 -14.91
N SER A 298 1.37 -22.41 -15.16
CA SER A 298 2.31 -23.36 -14.55
C SER A 298 2.31 -23.26 -13.01
N LEU A 299 2.16 -24.40 -12.33
CA LEU A 299 2.22 -24.48 -10.86
C LEU A 299 3.61 -24.11 -10.30
N THR A 300 4.67 -24.35 -11.09
CA THR A 300 6.04 -23.93 -10.77
C THR A 300 6.39 -22.57 -11.40
N GLY A 301 5.42 -21.92 -12.06
CA GLY A 301 5.61 -20.65 -12.75
C GLY A 301 5.86 -19.50 -11.76
N ARG A 302 6.96 -18.79 -11.96
CA ARG A 302 7.39 -17.62 -11.18
C ARG A 302 6.91 -16.28 -11.77
N VAL A 303 5.82 -16.31 -12.52
CA VAL A 303 5.20 -15.12 -13.13
C VAL A 303 3.69 -15.13 -12.91
N ASP A 304 3.09 -13.94 -12.96
CA ASP A 304 1.66 -13.73 -13.17
C ASP A 304 1.44 -13.00 -14.50
N LEU A 305 0.19 -12.97 -14.96
CA LEU A 305 -0.21 -12.30 -16.19
C LEU A 305 -1.33 -11.30 -15.86
N VAL A 306 -1.12 -10.04 -16.17
CA VAL A 306 -2.12 -8.97 -16.02
C VAL A 306 -2.53 -8.42 -17.38
N VAL A 307 -3.74 -7.90 -17.46
CA VAL A 307 -4.28 -7.26 -18.67
C VAL A 307 -4.91 -5.93 -18.29
N ARG A 308 -4.68 -4.90 -19.11
CA ARG A 308 -5.36 -3.60 -19.02
C ARG A 308 -6.14 -3.33 -20.30
N GLY A 309 -7.33 -2.75 -20.17
CA GLY A 309 -8.22 -2.44 -21.28
C GLY A 309 -9.56 -1.92 -20.79
N ALA A 310 -10.62 -2.05 -21.57
CA ALA A 310 -11.97 -1.68 -21.17
C ALA A 310 -12.99 -2.82 -21.36
N LYS A 311 -14.06 -2.77 -20.57
CA LYS A 311 -15.27 -3.60 -20.74
C LYS A 311 -16.48 -2.69 -20.53
N GLU A 312 -17.45 -2.75 -21.45
CA GLU A 312 -18.67 -1.92 -21.40
C GLU A 312 -18.36 -0.40 -21.30
N GLY A 313 -17.28 0.04 -21.94
CA GLY A 313 -16.85 1.45 -21.94
C GLY A 313 -16.12 1.91 -20.67
N VAL A 314 -15.96 1.04 -19.67
CA VAL A 314 -15.26 1.33 -18.42
C VAL A 314 -13.85 0.74 -18.47
N GLN A 315 -12.84 1.50 -18.03
CA GLN A 315 -11.47 0.98 -17.88
C GLN A 315 -11.43 -0.12 -16.82
N ARG A 316 -10.73 -1.20 -17.13
CA ARG A 316 -10.63 -2.39 -16.29
C ARG A 316 -9.19 -2.89 -16.20
N GLY A 317 -8.88 -3.50 -15.08
CA GLY A 317 -7.74 -4.36 -14.89
C GLY A 317 -8.14 -5.82 -14.72
N TRP A 318 -7.26 -6.73 -15.11
CA TRP A 318 -7.41 -8.15 -14.89
C TRP A 318 -6.09 -8.80 -14.46
N VAL A 319 -6.20 -9.85 -13.66
CA VAL A 319 -5.11 -10.77 -13.33
C VAL A 319 -5.52 -12.19 -13.66
N PHE A 320 -4.61 -12.98 -14.23
CA PHE A 320 -4.85 -14.38 -14.51
C PHE A 320 -4.81 -15.21 -13.22
N ASP A 321 -5.95 -15.80 -12.86
CA ASP A 321 -6.06 -16.79 -11.81
C ASP A 321 -5.78 -18.19 -12.37
N ARG A 322 -4.65 -18.75 -11.94
CA ARG A 322 -4.20 -20.10 -12.33
C ARG A 322 -5.06 -21.23 -11.79
N ALA A 323 -5.74 -21.04 -10.65
CA ALA A 323 -6.58 -22.07 -10.05
C ALA A 323 -7.84 -22.32 -10.90
N THR A 324 -8.43 -21.24 -11.42
CA THR A 324 -9.65 -21.29 -12.23
C THR A 324 -9.38 -21.24 -13.74
N SER A 325 -8.13 -20.96 -14.15
CA SER A 325 -7.75 -20.69 -15.55
C SER A 325 -8.57 -19.56 -16.20
N ARG A 326 -8.89 -18.54 -15.41
CA ARG A 326 -9.69 -17.38 -15.81
C ARG A 326 -8.96 -16.09 -15.43
N PHE A 327 -9.37 -14.99 -16.04
CA PHE A 327 -8.95 -13.67 -15.61
C PHE A 327 -9.95 -13.14 -14.57
N GLN A 328 -9.47 -12.91 -13.35
CA GLN A 328 -10.20 -12.13 -12.35
C GLN A 328 -10.11 -10.67 -12.74
N SER A 329 -11.25 -9.98 -12.83
CA SER A 329 -11.26 -8.53 -13.04
C SER A 329 -11.06 -7.79 -11.72
N ASP A 330 -10.69 -6.53 -11.82
CA ASP A 330 -10.77 -5.52 -10.76
C ASP A 330 -12.16 -5.31 -10.13
N ARG A 331 -13.18 -6.09 -10.52
CA ARG A 331 -14.48 -6.13 -9.85
C ARG A 331 -14.67 -7.50 -9.22
N ASN A 332 -14.93 -7.52 -7.93
CA ASN A 332 -15.06 -8.74 -7.14
C ASN A 332 -16.14 -9.68 -7.72
N GLY A 333 -15.81 -10.97 -7.81
CA GLY A 333 -16.67 -12.00 -8.38
C GLY A 333 -16.80 -11.98 -9.92
N GLU A 334 -16.21 -11.01 -10.62
CA GLU A 334 -16.24 -10.95 -12.08
C GLU A 334 -15.00 -11.64 -12.68
N MET A 335 -15.21 -12.86 -13.18
CA MET A 335 -14.20 -13.62 -13.91
C MET A 335 -14.54 -13.78 -15.39
N ILE A 336 -13.52 -13.79 -16.25
CA ILE A 336 -13.68 -13.91 -17.71
C ILE A 336 -12.72 -14.95 -18.29
N LEU A 337 -13.17 -15.72 -19.29
CA LEU A 337 -12.28 -16.69 -19.97
C LEU A 337 -11.25 -15.95 -20.83
N PRO A 338 -10.06 -16.53 -21.06
CA PRO A 338 -9.03 -15.91 -21.92
C PRO A 338 -9.51 -15.57 -23.34
N ASN A 339 -10.39 -16.40 -23.92
CA ASN A 339 -10.97 -16.16 -25.25
C ASN A 339 -11.97 -15.00 -25.24
N ASP A 340 -12.81 -14.92 -24.21
CA ASP A 340 -13.81 -13.87 -24.07
C ASP A 340 -13.16 -12.52 -23.76
N LEU A 341 -12.11 -12.50 -22.92
CA LEU A 341 -11.33 -11.31 -22.66
C LEU A 341 -10.71 -10.77 -23.95
N ARG A 342 -10.07 -11.65 -24.73
CA ARG A 342 -9.48 -11.27 -26.01
C ARG A 342 -10.52 -10.76 -27.01
N ALA A 343 -11.74 -11.29 -26.97
CA ALA A 343 -12.84 -10.83 -27.81
C ALA A 343 -13.27 -9.38 -27.53
N LEU A 344 -12.90 -8.80 -26.38
CA LEU A 344 -13.13 -7.39 -26.07
C LEU A 344 -12.25 -6.44 -26.90
N ALA A 345 -11.14 -6.92 -27.47
CA ALA A 345 -10.21 -6.08 -28.21
C ALA A 345 -10.85 -5.50 -29.49
N SER A 346 -10.73 -4.19 -29.67
CA SER A 346 -11.22 -3.47 -30.84
C SER A 346 -10.35 -2.24 -31.13
N ALA A 347 -10.59 -1.57 -32.27
CA ALA A 347 -9.85 -0.37 -32.64
C ALA A 347 -10.00 0.78 -31.60
N THR A 348 -11.07 0.75 -30.80
CA THR A 348 -11.33 1.71 -29.72
C THR A 348 -11.08 1.14 -28.32
N ASN A 349 -10.75 -0.16 -28.23
CA ASN A 349 -10.47 -0.85 -26.98
C ASN A 349 -9.22 -1.73 -27.13
N SER A 350 -8.05 -1.17 -26.84
CA SER A 350 -6.80 -1.91 -26.81
C SER A 350 -6.69 -2.76 -25.54
N LEU A 351 -6.30 -4.02 -25.68
CA LEU A 351 -5.94 -4.87 -24.54
C LEU A 351 -4.43 -5.03 -24.49
N THR A 352 -3.82 -4.63 -23.38
CA THR A 352 -2.37 -4.79 -23.14
C THR A 352 -2.13 -5.88 -22.12
N TYR A 353 -1.52 -6.98 -22.57
CA TYR A 353 -1.10 -8.10 -21.75
C TYR A 353 0.32 -7.85 -21.24
N THR A 354 0.56 -8.01 -19.95
CA THR A 354 1.87 -7.85 -19.31
C THR A 354 2.18 -9.03 -18.42
N VAL A 355 3.33 -9.67 -18.63
CA VAL A 355 3.86 -10.65 -17.68
C VAL A 355 4.56 -9.91 -16.54
N VAL A 356 4.19 -10.23 -15.30
CA VAL A 356 4.71 -9.59 -14.10
C VAL A 356 5.31 -10.65 -13.16
N PRO A 357 6.18 -10.27 -12.20
CA PRO A 357 6.65 -11.21 -11.19
C PRO A 357 5.49 -11.91 -10.48
N ARG A 358 5.71 -13.17 -10.08
CA ARG A 358 4.76 -13.89 -9.23
C ARG A 358 4.43 -13.06 -7.98
N ASP A 359 3.17 -13.13 -7.56
CA ASP A 359 2.59 -12.47 -6.40
C ASP A 359 2.48 -10.94 -6.52
N SER A 360 2.87 -10.35 -7.65
CA SER A 360 2.61 -8.94 -7.97
C SER A 360 1.38 -8.72 -8.85
N GLY A 361 0.75 -9.81 -9.32
CA GLY A 361 -0.37 -9.76 -10.25
C GLY A 361 -1.61 -9.06 -9.68
N LEU A 362 -1.92 -9.26 -8.39
CA LEU A 362 -3.02 -8.55 -7.73
C LEU A 362 -2.74 -7.05 -7.73
N ARG A 363 -1.60 -6.66 -7.15
CA ARG A 363 -1.18 -5.25 -7.07
C ARG A 363 -1.14 -4.51 -8.40
N LEU A 364 -0.61 -5.16 -9.43
CA LEU A 364 -0.44 -4.54 -10.74
C LEU A 364 -1.67 -4.67 -11.64
N GLY A 365 -2.56 -5.61 -11.32
CA GLY A 365 -3.70 -5.98 -12.14
C GLY A 365 -5.02 -5.40 -11.66
N VAL A 366 -5.37 -5.59 -10.38
CA VAL A 366 -6.75 -5.49 -9.89
C VAL A 366 -6.95 -4.81 -8.53
N ASP A 367 -5.89 -4.61 -7.75
CA ASP A 367 -5.93 -4.09 -6.37
C ASP A 367 -4.68 -3.21 -6.18
N ARG A 368 -4.75 -1.93 -6.52
CA ARG A 368 -3.54 -1.12 -6.73
C ARG A 368 -2.74 -0.83 -5.45
N ASP A 369 -3.43 -0.68 -4.33
CA ASP A 369 -2.84 -0.35 -3.03
C ASP A 369 -2.60 -1.56 -2.13
N ASP A 370 -2.98 -2.76 -2.60
CA ASP A 370 -2.69 -4.06 -1.98
C ASP A 370 -3.40 -4.23 -0.62
N ASP A 371 -4.60 -3.66 -0.49
CA ASP A 371 -5.42 -3.70 0.72
C ASP A 371 -6.41 -4.89 0.77
N GLY A 372 -6.53 -5.62 -0.35
CA GLY A 372 -7.39 -6.79 -0.52
C GLY A 372 -8.76 -6.49 -1.14
N TYR A 373 -9.06 -5.22 -1.45
CA TYR A 373 -10.22 -4.79 -2.20
C TYR A 373 -9.84 -4.49 -3.65
N PHE A 374 -10.77 -4.75 -4.58
CA PHE A 374 -10.46 -4.57 -6.00
C PHE A 374 -10.88 -3.19 -6.50
N ASP A 375 -10.05 -2.58 -7.35
CA ASP A 375 -10.12 -1.18 -7.75
C ASP A 375 -11.53 -0.76 -8.21
N ARG A 376 -12.17 -1.60 -9.05
CA ARG A 376 -13.49 -1.29 -9.61
C ARG A 376 -14.61 -1.51 -8.60
N THR A 377 -14.45 -2.48 -7.70
CA THR A 377 -15.40 -2.69 -6.61
C THR A 377 -15.39 -1.50 -5.66
N GLU A 378 -14.23 -0.98 -5.29
CA GLU A 378 -14.10 0.23 -4.47
C GLU A 378 -14.79 1.45 -5.10
N ILE A 379 -14.49 1.72 -6.37
CA ILE A 379 -15.13 2.83 -7.11
C ILE A 379 -16.67 2.70 -7.12
N GLU A 380 -17.20 1.47 -7.16
CA GLU A 380 -18.65 1.23 -7.11
C GLU A 380 -19.24 1.50 -5.71
N PHE A 381 -18.46 1.32 -4.65
CA PHE A 381 -18.80 1.70 -3.26
C PHE A 381 -18.52 3.18 -2.97
N GLY A 382 -17.79 3.88 -3.84
CA GLY A 382 -17.43 5.29 -3.67
C GLY A 382 -16.13 5.50 -2.87
N SER A 383 -15.33 4.45 -2.68
CA SER A 383 -13.99 4.51 -2.10
C SER A 383 -12.92 4.86 -3.14
N ASP A 384 -11.71 5.16 -2.66
CA ASP A 384 -10.54 5.55 -3.45
C ASP A 384 -9.55 4.37 -3.55
N PRO A 385 -9.42 3.73 -4.72
CA PRO A 385 -8.55 2.56 -4.95
C PRO A 385 -7.05 2.90 -4.98
N THR A 386 -6.67 4.03 -4.41
CA THR A 386 -5.29 4.48 -4.27
C THR A 386 -4.90 4.73 -2.81
N ASP A 387 -5.86 4.62 -1.89
CA ASP A 387 -5.69 4.79 -0.47
C ASP A 387 -5.97 3.46 0.25
N PRO A 388 -4.95 2.76 0.80
CA PRO A 388 -5.10 1.45 1.41
C PRO A 388 -5.95 1.45 2.71
N LEU A 389 -6.47 2.61 3.12
CA LEU A 389 -7.44 2.73 4.21
C LEU A 389 -8.89 2.82 3.70
N SER A 390 -9.11 2.89 2.38
CA SER A 390 -10.38 3.17 1.72
C SER A 390 -11.10 1.90 1.27
N LEU A 391 -11.83 1.27 2.18
CA LEU A 391 -12.39 -0.06 1.92
C LEU A 391 -13.64 -0.02 1.02
N ALA A 392 -13.89 -1.10 0.26
CA ALA A 392 -15.13 -1.26 -0.51
C ALA A 392 -16.35 -1.64 0.36
N THR A 393 -16.58 -0.88 1.42
CA THR A 393 -17.71 -1.01 2.34
C THR A 393 -18.20 0.37 2.76
N ASN A 394 -19.45 0.48 3.19
CA ASN A 394 -19.97 1.71 3.76
C ASN A 394 -20.51 1.45 5.17
N THR A 395 -20.04 2.22 6.16
CA THR A 395 -20.49 2.17 7.55
C THR A 395 -21.53 3.27 7.85
N PRO A 396 -22.58 3.00 8.65
CA PRO A 396 -23.55 4.03 8.98
C PRO A 396 -22.93 5.17 9.82
N PRO A 397 -23.40 6.42 9.64
CA PRO A 397 -22.99 7.52 10.50
C PRO A 397 -23.34 7.25 11.96
N VAL A 398 -22.58 7.83 12.87
CA VAL A 398 -22.83 7.76 14.31
C VAL A 398 -23.37 9.10 14.79
N LEU A 399 -24.65 9.14 15.19
CA LEU A 399 -25.26 10.30 15.84
C LEU A 399 -24.89 10.34 17.34
N ALA A 400 -24.41 11.50 17.80
CA ALA A 400 -24.22 11.75 19.22
C ALA A 400 -25.55 11.69 19.98
N ALA A 401 -25.48 11.45 21.30
CA ALA A 401 -26.67 11.51 22.14
C ALA A 401 -27.26 12.93 22.12
N ILE A 402 -28.58 13.02 21.97
CA ILE A 402 -29.32 14.28 22.02
C ILE A 402 -30.07 14.31 23.34
N ALA A 403 -29.81 15.32 24.17
CA ALA A 403 -30.51 15.47 25.44
C ALA A 403 -31.93 16.01 25.22
N ASP A 404 -32.86 15.54 26.05
CA ASP A 404 -34.21 16.07 26.10
C ASP A 404 -34.21 17.55 26.49
N GLN A 405 -35.15 18.32 25.95
CA GLN A 405 -35.26 19.76 26.14
C GLN A 405 -36.56 20.12 26.88
N THR A 406 -36.50 21.19 27.66
CA THR A 406 -37.70 21.84 28.21
C THR A 406 -37.71 23.29 27.80
N VAL A 407 -38.81 23.75 27.20
CA VAL A 407 -38.94 25.12 26.71
C VAL A 407 -40.33 25.67 27.01
N SER A 408 -40.46 26.98 27.19
CA SER A 408 -41.77 27.63 27.18
C SER A 408 -42.23 27.88 25.74
N ALA A 409 -43.54 27.79 25.48
CA ALA A 409 -44.12 28.18 24.20
C ALA A 409 -43.65 29.57 23.73
N GLY A 410 -43.61 29.82 22.43
CA GLY A 410 -43.14 31.08 21.85
C GLY A 410 -41.62 31.33 21.96
N THR A 411 -40.85 30.46 22.62
CA THR A 411 -39.38 30.56 22.67
C THR A 411 -38.78 29.67 21.58
N LEU A 412 -37.83 30.21 20.81
CA LEU A 412 -37.12 29.44 19.78
C LEU A 412 -36.09 28.52 20.43
N ILE A 413 -36.16 27.22 20.16
CA ILE A 413 -35.11 26.26 20.47
C ILE A 413 -34.14 26.20 19.29
N THR A 414 -32.85 26.16 19.58
CA THR A 414 -31.81 25.86 18.60
C THR A 414 -30.86 24.83 19.19
N LEU A 415 -30.71 23.69 18.53
CA LEU A 415 -29.87 22.58 18.98
C LEU A 415 -28.94 22.16 17.84
N ALA A 416 -27.64 22.07 18.12
CA ALA A 416 -26.68 21.50 17.18
C ALA A 416 -26.65 19.97 17.34
N VAL A 417 -27.12 19.25 16.33
CA VAL A 417 -26.98 17.78 16.26
C VAL A 417 -25.70 17.45 15.51
N SER A 418 -24.85 16.63 16.11
CA SER A 418 -23.59 16.18 15.50
C SER A 418 -23.64 14.70 15.17
N ALA A 419 -23.24 14.35 13.95
CA ALA A 419 -22.92 12.99 13.53
C ALA A 419 -21.47 12.90 13.03
N THR A 420 -20.88 11.72 13.19
CA THR A 420 -19.54 11.37 12.67
C THR A 420 -19.63 10.22 11.69
N ASP A 421 -18.68 10.15 10.77
CA ASP A 421 -18.58 9.15 9.72
C ASP A 421 -17.13 8.66 9.69
N THR A 422 -16.93 7.35 9.71
CA THR A 422 -15.60 6.72 9.84
C THR A 422 -15.06 6.18 8.53
N ASP A 423 -15.84 6.25 7.46
CA ASP A 423 -15.42 5.76 6.15
C ASP A 423 -14.30 6.65 5.58
N VAL A 424 -13.48 6.04 4.73
CA VAL A 424 -12.41 6.71 3.99
C VAL A 424 -12.71 6.51 2.50
N PRO A 425 -12.83 7.57 1.68
CA PRO A 425 -12.87 8.97 2.09
C PRO A 425 -14.11 9.27 2.94
N ARG A 426 -14.00 10.27 3.83
CA ARG A 426 -15.10 10.66 4.72
C ARG A 426 -16.30 11.13 3.90
N GLN A 427 -17.47 10.57 4.23
CA GLN A 427 -18.70 10.84 3.51
C GLN A 427 -19.39 12.12 3.99
N ILE A 428 -20.20 12.70 3.10
CA ILE A 428 -21.00 13.89 3.40
C ILE A 428 -22.33 13.45 4.02
N LEU A 429 -22.67 14.04 5.17
CA LEU A 429 -23.87 13.69 5.92
C LEU A 429 -25.02 14.67 5.65
N ALA A 430 -26.19 14.11 5.37
CA ALA A 430 -27.45 14.84 5.26
C ALA A 430 -28.34 14.57 6.49
N TYR A 431 -28.87 15.63 7.09
CA TYR A 431 -29.74 15.55 8.27
C TYR A 431 -31.22 15.74 7.92
N SER A 432 -32.11 14.98 8.56
CA SER A 432 -33.56 15.13 8.41
C SER A 432 -34.31 14.79 9.71
N LEU A 433 -35.59 15.17 9.78
CA LEU A 433 -36.51 14.74 10.83
C LEU A 433 -37.44 13.67 10.28
N ASP A 434 -37.51 12.52 10.94
CA ASP A 434 -38.43 11.46 10.59
C ASP A 434 -39.85 11.79 11.08
N PRO A 435 -40.90 11.54 10.27
CA PRO A 435 -42.29 11.74 10.69
C PRO A 435 -42.67 10.88 11.92
N PRO A 436 -43.59 11.36 12.79
CA PRO A 436 -44.31 12.64 12.70
C PRO A 436 -43.47 13.85 13.15
N VAL A 437 -43.46 14.92 12.35
CA VAL A 437 -42.74 16.17 12.65
C VAL A 437 -43.74 17.27 13.06
N PRO A 438 -43.67 17.78 14.30
CA PRO A 438 -44.48 18.91 14.75
C PRO A 438 -44.35 20.14 13.84
N SER A 439 -45.46 20.84 13.61
CA SER A 439 -45.46 22.06 12.79
C SER A 439 -44.47 23.11 13.33
N GLY A 440 -43.72 23.71 12.41
CA GLY A 440 -42.71 24.74 12.67
C GLY A 440 -41.35 24.19 13.11
N ALA A 441 -41.18 22.87 13.22
CA ALA A 441 -39.90 22.24 13.52
C ALA A 441 -39.14 21.92 12.23
N GLU A 442 -37.87 22.30 12.20
CA GLU A 442 -37.00 22.12 11.03
C GLU A 442 -35.60 21.67 11.49
N ILE A 443 -34.88 20.99 10.61
CA ILE A 443 -33.45 20.72 10.79
C ILE A 443 -32.73 21.12 9.51
N ASN A 444 -31.62 21.84 9.65
CA ASN A 444 -30.80 22.18 8.51
C ASN A 444 -30.08 20.92 8.00
N PRO A 445 -30.25 20.56 6.71
CA PRO A 445 -29.78 19.29 6.18
C PRO A 445 -28.26 19.17 6.08
N THR A 446 -27.51 20.26 6.18
CA THR A 446 -26.05 20.26 5.96
C THR A 446 -25.22 20.40 7.22
N ASN A 447 -25.78 21.01 8.28
CA ASN A 447 -25.06 21.27 9.52
C ASN A 447 -25.74 20.71 10.78
N GLY A 448 -26.89 20.04 10.62
CA GLY A 448 -27.58 19.38 11.73
C GLY A 448 -28.18 20.34 12.76
N VAL A 449 -28.30 21.64 12.46
CA VAL A 449 -28.93 22.60 13.38
C VAL A 449 -30.45 22.42 13.34
N PHE A 450 -30.99 21.90 14.43
CA PHE A 450 -32.43 21.79 14.68
C PHE A 450 -32.98 23.11 15.23
N THR A 451 -34.12 23.55 14.70
CA THR A 451 -34.84 24.74 15.17
C THR A 451 -36.32 24.45 15.33
N TRP A 452 -36.89 24.89 16.45
CA TRP A 452 -38.34 24.82 16.66
C TRP A 452 -38.83 25.93 17.58
N LYS A 453 -39.89 26.63 17.19
CA LYS A 453 -40.58 27.61 18.02
C LYS A 453 -42.00 27.10 18.32
N PRO A 454 -42.22 26.36 19.41
CA PRO A 454 -43.55 25.85 19.75
C PRO A 454 -44.56 26.99 19.92
N THR A 455 -45.78 26.77 19.47
CA THR A 455 -46.92 27.69 19.65
C THR A 455 -47.60 27.44 20.99
N GLN A 456 -48.47 28.36 21.43
CA GLN A 456 -49.27 28.15 22.64
C GLN A 456 -50.23 26.96 22.51
N ALA A 457 -50.68 26.62 21.31
CA ALA A 457 -51.48 25.42 21.05
C ALA A 457 -50.68 24.12 21.28
N GLN A 458 -49.35 24.20 21.27
CA GLN A 458 -48.44 23.08 21.52
C GLN A 458 -47.96 23.04 22.98
N ALA A 459 -48.41 23.94 23.85
CA ALA A 459 -48.02 23.94 25.27
C ALA A 459 -48.66 22.80 26.07
N LEU A 460 -48.08 22.48 27.23
CA LEU A 460 -48.48 21.39 28.14
C LEU A 460 -48.41 19.98 27.52
N ASN A 461 -47.57 19.80 26.50
CA ASN A 461 -47.38 18.53 25.80
C ASN A 461 -45.88 18.22 25.64
N SER A 462 -45.59 16.94 25.39
CA SER A 462 -44.26 16.45 25.04
C SER A 462 -44.25 15.98 23.59
N TYR A 463 -43.21 16.37 22.84
CA TYR A 463 -43.04 16.04 21.43
C TYR A 463 -41.80 15.19 21.23
N PHE A 464 -41.96 14.09 20.52
CA PHE A 464 -40.87 13.20 20.14
C PHE A 464 -40.32 13.64 18.79
N PHE A 465 -39.02 13.88 18.74
CA PHE A 465 -38.30 14.15 17.50
C PHE A 465 -37.34 13.01 17.24
N THR A 466 -37.33 12.50 16.01
CA THR A 466 -36.35 11.51 15.57
C THR A 466 -35.49 12.15 14.49
N VAL A 467 -34.24 12.41 14.83
CA VAL A 467 -33.24 12.94 13.89
C VAL A 467 -32.61 11.78 13.15
N ARG A 468 -32.50 11.90 11.83
CA ARG A 468 -31.78 10.98 10.95
C ARG A 468 -30.56 11.69 10.38
N ALA A 469 -29.42 10.99 10.39
CA ALA A 469 -28.26 11.34 9.60
C ALA A 469 -28.06 10.24 8.55
N THR A 470 -27.95 10.62 7.28
CA THR A 470 -27.77 9.72 6.14
C THR A 470 -26.49 10.12 5.41
N ASP A 471 -25.61 9.17 5.15
CA ASP A 471 -24.40 9.43 4.36
C ASP A 471 -24.66 9.45 2.85
N ASN A 472 -23.64 9.82 2.07
CA ASN A 472 -23.66 9.77 0.61
C ASN A 472 -22.86 8.59 0.02
N GLY A 473 -22.52 7.60 0.84
CA GLY A 473 -21.85 6.38 0.41
C GLY A 473 -22.76 5.48 -0.42
N LYS A 474 -22.19 4.38 -0.95
CA LYS A 474 -22.94 3.42 -1.78
C LYS A 474 -22.84 2.01 -1.20
N PRO A 475 -23.97 1.36 -0.85
CA PRO A 475 -25.30 1.97 -0.69
C PRO A 475 -25.31 2.96 0.47
N GLN A 476 -26.19 3.97 0.42
CA GLN A 476 -26.32 4.93 1.52
C GLN A 476 -26.73 4.21 2.80
N ARG A 477 -26.14 4.62 3.93
CA ARG A 477 -26.54 4.17 5.26
C ARG A 477 -27.04 5.36 6.07
N SER A 478 -27.73 5.05 7.15
CA SER A 478 -28.28 6.08 8.04
C SER A 478 -28.33 5.59 9.48
N ALA A 479 -28.30 6.53 10.40
CA ALA A 479 -28.58 6.32 11.81
C ALA A 479 -29.65 7.30 12.28
N THR A 480 -30.36 6.91 13.34
CA THR A 480 -31.37 7.76 13.97
C THR A 480 -31.13 7.90 15.47
N LYS A 481 -31.48 9.07 16.01
CA LYS A 481 -31.54 9.35 17.44
C LYS A 481 -32.79 10.16 17.76
N SER A 482 -33.45 9.79 18.85
CA SER A 482 -34.66 10.48 19.31
C SER A 482 -34.39 11.26 20.57
N PHE A 483 -35.11 12.36 20.73
CA PHE A 483 -35.17 13.16 21.94
C PHE A 483 -36.58 13.73 22.13
N ILE A 484 -36.87 14.15 23.35
CA ILE A 484 -38.16 14.72 23.74
C ILE A 484 -38.00 16.23 23.96
N VAL A 485 -38.95 17.01 23.47
CA VAL A 485 -39.12 18.40 23.88
C VAL A 485 -40.41 18.53 24.67
N THR A 486 -40.29 18.92 25.94
CA THR A 486 -41.44 19.24 26.80
C THR A 486 -41.72 20.73 26.73
N VAL A 487 -42.94 21.09 26.31
CA VAL A 487 -43.34 22.48 26.11
C VAL A 487 -44.16 22.96 27.30
N GLY A 488 -43.60 23.84 28.12
CA GLY A 488 -44.30 24.58 29.16
C GLY A 488 -45.16 25.71 28.60
N GLN A 489 -46.14 26.14 29.39
CA GLN A 489 -46.88 27.37 29.10
C GLN A 489 -45.94 28.57 29.11
N HIS A 490 -46.04 29.43 28.11
CA HIS A 490 -45.45 30.77 28.18
C HIS A 490 -46.45 31.73 28.81
N PRO A 491 -46.00 32.72 29.60
CA PRO A 491 -46.90 33.70 30.16
C PRO A 491 -47.76 34.34 29.06
N LEU A 492 -49.08 34.15 29.12
CA LEU A 492 -49.99 34.90 28.29
C LEU A 492 -49.89 36.37 28.70
N ALA A 493 -49.78 37.28 27.73
CA ALA A 493 -49.94 38.69 28.01
C ALA A 493 -51.28 38.90 28.73
N PRO A 494 -51.35 39.74 29.78
CA PRO A 494 -52.61 40.01 30.44
C PRO A 494 -53.58 40.66 29.45
N GLN A 495 -54.71 40.01 29.23
CA GLN A 495 -55.84 40.49 28.44
C GLN A 495 -56.91 40.99 29.39
N ILE A 496 -57.30 42.25 29.21
CA ILE A 496 -58.45 42.81 29.91
C ILE A 496 -59.70 42.08 29.42
N GLY A 497 -60.42 41.46 30.36
CA GLY A 497 -61.67 40.77 30.11
C GLY A 497 -62.84 41.61 30.61
N THR A 498 -63.30 41.33 31.83
CA THR A 498 -64.45 42.02 32.42
C THR A 498 -64.08 43.43 32.88
N VAL A 499 -64.88 44.41 32.48
CA VAL A 499 -64.88 45.75 33.07
C VAL A 499 -66.23 46.02 33.69
N SER A 500 -66.26 46.58 34.89
CA SER A 500 -67.51 46.91 35.58
C SER A 500 -67.42 48.27 36.26
N VAL A 501 -68.56 48.95 36.34
CA VAL A 501 -68.68 50.26 36.96
C VAL A 501 -69.70 50.17 38.08
N SER A 502 -69.31 50.59 39.28
CA SER A 502 -70.21 50.88 40.40
C SER A 502 -70.01 52.35 40.83
N ALA A 503 -70.91 52.86 41.69
CA ALA A 503 -71.10 54.29 41.97
C ALA A 503 -69.84 55.19 41.86
N ASP A 504 -68.73 54.81 42.50
CA ASP A 504 -67.46 55.52 42.51
C ASP A 504 -66.25 54.65 42.10
N LYS A 505 -66.45 53.45 41.52
CA LYS A 505 -65.37 52.51 41.19
C LYS A 505 -65.46 51.94 39.77
N PHE A 506 -64.34 51.98 39.07
CA PHE A 506 -64.14 51.28 37.80
C PHE A 506 -63.24 50.06 38.04
N THR A 507 -63.76 48.85 37.82
CA THR A 507 -63.00 47.62 38.05
C THR A 507 -62.57 47.02 36.72
N VAL A 508 -61.26 46.77 36.57
CA VAL A 508 -60.67 46.09 35.42
C VAL A 508 -60.29 44.68 35.84
N GLY A 509 -60.85 43.67 35.17
CA GLY A 509 -60.47 42.27 35.32
C GLY A 509 -59.59 41.80 34.15
N TRP A 510 -58.60 40.95 34.42
CA TRP A 510 -57.71 40.38 33.41
C TRP A 510 -57.32 38.94 33.74
N ASN A 511 -56.93 38.15 32.73
CA ASN A 511 -56.34 36.84 32.97
C ASN A 511 -54.94 36.98 33.59
N ALA A 512 -54.68 36.18 34.62
CA ALA A 512 -53.45 36.22 35.39
C ALA A 512 -52.85 34.82 35.56
N ILE A 513 -51.54 34.76 35.80
CA ILE A 513 -50.82 33.53 36.09
C ILE A 513 -50.52 33.51 37.58
N VAL A 514 -51.07 32.52 38.29
CA VAL A 514 -50.89 32.38 39.74
C VAL A 514 -49.41 32.47 40.12
N GLY A 515 -49.09 33.31 41.09
CA GLY A 515 -47.75 33.61 41.59
C GLY A 515 -47.03 34.77 40.89
N ARG A 516 -47.52 35.27 39.74
CA ARG A 516 -46.95 36.43 39.02
C ARG A 516 -47.52 37.75 39.51
N ILE A 517 -46.77 38.84 39.35
CA ILE A 517 -47.12 40.18 39.85
C ILE A 517 -47.59 41.07 38.69
N TYR A 518 -48.75 41.69 38.86
CA TYR A 518 -49.38 42.56 37.87
C TYR A 518 -49.60 43.97 38.40
N ARG A 519 -49.47 44.96 37.50
CA ARG A 519 -49.79 46.36 37.77
C ARG A 519 -50.80 46.90 36.78
N LEU A 520 -51.87 47.47 37.30
CA LEU A 520 -52.82 48.24 36.50
C LEU A 520 -52.28 49.67 36.40
N GLN A 521 -52.19 50.20 35.18
CA GLN A 521 -51.79 51.56 34.90
C GLN A 521 -52.91 52.28 34.16
N PHE A 522 -52.96 53.61 34.30
CA PHE A 522 -53.94 54.44 33.61
C PHE A 522 -53.33 55.70 32.98
N LYS A 523 -54.08 56.30 32.06
CA LYS A 523 -53.88 57.66 31.54
C LYS A 523 -55.22 58.39 31.54
N ASP A 524 -55.18 59.70 31.80
CA ASP A 524 -56.38 60.55 31.73
C ASP A 524 -56.61 61.00 30.25
N SER A 525 -55.59 60.99 29.38
CA SER A 525 -55.69 61.14 27.92
C SER A 525 -54.81 60.15 27.16
N LEU A 526 -55.25 59.65 26.00
CA LEU A 526 -54.40 58.84 25.10
C LEU A 526 -53.14 59.57 24.64
N ASN A 527 -53.16 60.91 24.65
CA ASN A 527 -52.04 61.74 24.23
C ASN A 527 -51.03 62.02 25.36
N ASP A 528 -51.31 61.61 26.60
CA ASP A 528 -50.36 61.77 27.69
C ASP A 528 -49.09 60.96 27.38
N PRO A 529 -47.88 61.47 27.64
CA PRO A 529 -46.66 60.75 27.32
C PRO A 529 -46.52 59.48 28.17
N ASP A 530 -46.82 59.57 29.46
CA ASP A 530 -46.50 58.54 30.45
C ASP A 530 -47.74 57.89 31.07
N TRP A 531 -47.66 56.59 31.31
CA TRP A 531 -48.69 55.85 32.06
C TRP A 531 -48.47 56.06 33.55
N THR A 532 -49.55 56.28 34.30
CA THR A 532 -49.51 56.41 35.75
C THR A 532 -49.88 55.07 36.40
N ASP A 533 -49.14 54.71 37.44
CA ASP A 533 -49.39 53.49 38.22
C ASP A 533 -50.62 53.65 39.11
N LEU A 534 -51.55 52.69 39.07
CA LEU A 534 -52.60 52.61 40.08
C LEU A 534 -52.04 51.91 41.32
N ASP A 535 -52.25 52.48 42.51
CA ASP A 535 -51.61 52.07 43.77
C ASP A 535 -51.60 50.56 44.04
N SER A 536 -50.43 50.03 44.43
CA SER A 536 -50.15 48.63 44.84
C SER A 536 -50.16 47.59 43.73
N ASP A 537 -49.10 46.79 43.63
CA ASP A 537 -49.08 45.65 42.71
C ASP A 537 -49.93 44.48 43.22
N ILE A 538 -50.42 43.64 42.32
CA ILE A 538 -51.23 42.47 42.66
C ILE A 538 -50.47 41.21 42.29
N THR A 539 -50.09 40.42 43.29
CA THR A 539 -49.66 39.04 43.09
C THR A 539 -50.89 38.18 42.82
N ALA A 540 -50.86 37.44 41.72
CA ALA A 540 -51.97 36.60 41.32
C ALA A 540 -52.14 35.39 42.25
N ASP A 541 -53.28 35.30 42.92
CA ASP A 541 -53.69 34.13 43.71
C ASP A 541 -54.61 33.18 42.91
N SER A 542 -55.12 33.64 41.77
CA SER A 542 -56.03 32.93 40.88
C SER A 542 -55.76 33.27 39.41
N ALA A 543 -56.39 32.52 38.51
CA ALA A 543 -56.21 32.68 37.06
C ALA A 543 -56.85 33.97 36.49
N VAL A 544 -57.60 34.72 37.29
CA VAL A 544 -58.24 35.98 36.91
C VAL A 544 -58.07 36.96 38.07
N LEU A 545 -57.44 38.10 37.81
CA LEU A 545 -57.38 39.18 38.79
C LEU A 545 -58.33 40.30 38.40
N SER A 546 -58.68 41.11 39.38
CA SER A 546 -59.34 42.38 39.12
C SER A 546 -58.84 43.45 40.08
N LYS A 547 -58.84 44.70 39.61
CA LYS A 547 -58.47 45.85 40.42
C LYS A 547 -59.43 47.00 40.16
N ALA A 548 -59.88 47.63 41.24
CA ALA A 548 -60.75 48.79 41.19
C ALA A 548 -59.96 50.08 41.27
N ASP A 549 -60.26 51.01 40.37
CA ASP A 549 -59.85 52.39 40.39
C ASP A 549 -61.00 53.26 40.94
N THR A 550 -60.71 54.15 41.87
CA THR A 550 -61.72 55.02 42.50
C THR A 550 -61.85 56.29 41.69
N MET A 551 -63.04 56.49 41.10
CA MET A 551 -63.32 57.58 40.17
C MET A 551 -64.02 58.73 40.91
N THR A 552 -63.39 59.90 40.96
CA THR A 552 -64.05 61.13 41.46
C THR A 552 -64.88 61.79 40.35
N ALA A 553 -65.95 62.53 40.71
CA ALA A 553 -66.86 63.19 39.76
C ALA A 553 -66.19 64.14 38.74
N ALA A 554 -64.94 64.54 38.97
CA ALA A 554 -64.13 65.40 38.10
C ALA A 554 -63.39 64.67 36.97
N ARG A 555 -63.38 63.32 36.92
CA ARG A 555 -62.62 62.55 35.93
C ARG A 555 -63.52 61.52 35.24
N ARG A 556 -63.99 61.83 34.03
CA ARG A 556 -64.98 61.00 33.32
C ARG A 556 -64.41 60.05 32.27
N GLU A 557 -63.13 60.18 31.91
CA GLU A 557 -62.49 59.34 30.90
C GLU A 557 -61.09 58.94 31.38
N ARG A 558 -60.80 57.63 31.34
CA ARG A 558 -59.49 57.04 31.63
C ARG A 558 -59.23 55.86 30.69
N TYR A 559 -57.97 55.68 30.32
CA TYR A 559 -57.48 54.55 29.54
C TYR A 559 -56.66 53.65 30.44
N TYR A 560 -56.81 52.34 30.33
CA TYR A 560 -56.14 51.37 31.20
C TYR A 560 -55.27 50.41 30.41
N ARG A 561 -54.15 49.99 31.01
CA ARG A 561 -53.37 48.83 30.57
C ARG A 561 -52.93 48.01 31.77
N VAL A 562 -52.73 46.72 31.55
CA VAL A 562 -52.17 45.81 32.55
C VAL A 562 -50.74 45.49 32.16
N LEU A 563 -49.82 45.64 33.11
CA LEU A 563 -48.42 45.29 32.98
C LEU A 563 -48.13 44.06 33.84
N LEU A 564 -47.55 43.02 33.25
CA LEU A 564 -46.94 41.92 33.99
C LEU A 564 -45.52 42.37 34.40
N ILE A 565 -45.25 42.46 35.69
CA ILE A 565 -43.99 42.99 36.24
C ILE A 565 -42.99 41.87 36.49
N GLU A 566 -43.42 40.78 37.11
CA GLU A 566 -42.56 39.66 37.52
C GLU A 566 -43.29 38.33 37.45
#